data_AF-A0AAV0KT45-F1
#
_entry.id   AF-A0AAV0KT45-F1
#
_cell.length_a   1.000
_cell.length_b   1.000
_cell.length_c   1.000
_cell.angle_alpha   90.00
_cell.angle_beta   90.00
_cell.angle_gamma   90.00
#
_symmetry.space_group_name_H-M   'P 1'
#
loop_
_entity.id
_entity.type
_entity.pdbx_description
1 polymer ?
#
loop_
_entity_poly.entity_id
_entity_poly.type
_entity_poly.pdbx_seq_one_letter_code
_entity_poly.pdbx_strand_id
1 'polypeptide(L)'
;MKMEFVYDYMFHLLTEYAKLLRFKPTVPPGAVEVSPETMACHQNGTYRKFMMESLVRSPSDSVPCNLPPAFDSNELRDFWDGNDKSIKRVEAWEDEYWRTHPKPNLGS
;
A
#
# COMPACT_ATOMS: atom_id res chain seq x y z
N MET A 1 10.17 -0.53 3.64
CA MET A 1 8.71 -0.39 3.86
C MET A 1 8.14 -1.78 4.08
N LYS A 2 7.37 -1.99 5.15
CA LYS A 2 6.77 -3.29 5.47
C LYS A 2 5.28 -3.27 5.14
N MET A 3 4.72 -4.39 4.67
CA MET A 3 3.29 -4.50 4.32
C MET A 3 2.37 -4.28 5.53
N GLU A 4 2.83 -4.57 6.75
CA GLU A 4 2.10 -4.28 8.00
C GLU A 4 1.64 -2.81 8.07
N PHE A 5 2.52 -1.87 7.72
CA PHE A 5 2.19 -0.44 7.74
C PHE A 5 1.15 -0.04 6.69
N VAL A 6 1.10 -0.72 5.55
CA VAL A 6 0.10 -0.46 4.50
C VAL A 6 -1.27 -0.93 4.98
N TYR A 7 -1.36 -2.12 5.56
CA TYR A 7 -2.60 -2.66 6.10
C TYR A 7 -3.12 -1.83 7.28
N ASP A 8 -2.24 -1.43 8.20
CA ASP A 8 -2.61 -0.56 9.33
C ASP A 8 -3.12 0.80 8.85
N TYR A 9 -2.45 1.40 7.85
CA TYR A 9 -2.90 2.65 7.26
C TYR A 9 -4.27 2.53 6.58
N MET A 10 -4.48 1.49 5.77
CA MET A 10 -5.77 1.26 5.10
C MET A 10 -6.91 1.06 6.12
N PHE A 11 -6.65 0.28 7.17
CA PHE A 11 -7.63 0.04 8.23
C PHE A 11 -7.97 1.34 8.98
N HIS A 12 -6.94 2.12 9.36
CA HIS A 12 -7.13 3.41 10.01
C HIS A 12 -7.94 4.37 9.14
N LEU A 13 -7.57 4.52 7.85
CA LEU A 13 -8.24 5.40 6.91
C LEU A 13 -9.72 5.06 6.75
N LEU A 14 -10.04 3.78 6.52
CA LEU A 14 -11.42 3.34 6.35
C LEU A 14 -12.25 3.53 7.63
N THR A 15 -11.64 3.30 8.80
CA THR A 15 -12.30 3.48 10.10
C THR A 15 -12.62 4.95 10.37
N GLU A 16 -11.68 5.86 10.17
CA GLU A 16 -11.92 7.30 10.37
C GLU A 16 -12.89 7.86 9.34
N TYR A 17 -12.80 7.43 8.08
CA TYR A 17 -13.73 7.85 7.04
C TYR A 17 -15.16 7.39 7.33
N ALA A 18 -15.35 6.17 7.84
CA ALA A 18 -16.68 5.65 8.19
C ALA A 18 -17.41 6.53 9.23
N LYS A 19 -16.67 7.22 10.11
CA LYS A 19 -17.25 8.15 11.11
C LYS A 19 -17.86 9.41 10.46
N LEU A 20 -17.44 9.77 9.25
CA LEU A 20 -17.96 10.93 8.52
C LEU A 20 -19.31 10.65 7.85
N LEU A 21 -19.72 9.38 7.76
CA LEU A 21 -20.96 9.00 7.10
C LEU A 21 -22.17 9.54 7.88
N ARG A 22 -22.97 10.38 7.22
CA ARG A 22 -24.17 11.00 7.81
C ARG A 22 -25.46 10.21 7.52
N PHE A 23 -25.31 8.98 7.02
CA PHE A 23 -26.41 8.08 6.68
C PHE A 23 -26.10 6.68 7.17
N LYS A 24 -27.14 5.85 7.31
CA LYS A 24 -26.98 4.44 7.66
C LYS A 24 -26.66 3.63 6.40
N PRO A 25 -25.46 3.02 6.27
CA PRO A 25 -25.14 2.19 5.12
C PRO A 25 -26.15 1.04 5.00
N THR A 26 -26.63 0.81 3.78
CA THR A 26 -27.54 -0.27 3.45
C THR A 26 -27.03 -0.98 2.20
N VAL A 27 -27.15 -2.30 2.15
CA VAL A 27 -26.68 -3.10 1.02
C VAL A 27 -27.56 -2.79 -0.21
N PRO A 28 -27.00 -2.33 -1.34
CA PRO A 28 -27.79 -2.02 -2.52
C PRO A 28 -28.29 -3.31 -3.22
N PRO A 29 -29.44 -3.26 -3.93
CA PRO A 29 -29.89 -4.36 -4.75
C PRO A 29 -28.82 -4.75 -5.78
N GLY A 30 -28.55 -6.05 -5.93
CA GLY A 30 -27.54 -6.56 -6.85
C GLY A 30 -26.09 -6.48 -6.34
N ALA A 31 -25.87 -6.06 -5.08
CA ALA A 31 -24.56 -6.23 -4.45
C ALA A 31 -24.19 -7.71 -4.37
N VAL A 32 -22.95 -8.02 -4.76
CA VAL A 32 -22.39 -9.36 -4.63
C VAL A 32 -21.49 -9.36 -3.41
N GLU A 33 -21.72 -10.30 -2.50
CA GLU A 33 -20.84 -10.51 -1.36
C GLU A 33 -19.48 -10.99 -1.85
N VAL A 34 -18.43 -10.31 -1.40
CA VAL A 34 -17.04 -10.68 -1.69
C VAL A 34 -16.41 -11.18 -0.41
N SER A 35 -16.13 -12.48 -0.37
CA SER A 35 -15.32 -13.14 0.65
C SER A 35 -13.94 -13.53 0.09
N PRO A 36 -12.93 -13.74 0.94
CA PRO A 36 -11.62 -14.25 0.50
C PRO A 36 -11.71 -15.52 -0.37
N GLU A 37 -12.65 -16.41 -0.05
CA GLU A 37 -12.91 -17.63 -0.81
C GLU A 37 -13.47 -17.30 -2.19
N THR A 38 -14.48 -16.42 -2.28
CA THR A 38 -15.05 -16.00 -3.57
C THR A 38 -14.04 -15.24 -4.42
N MET A 39 -13.14 -14.45 -3.81
CA MET A 39 -12.05 -13.78 -4.52
C MET A 39 -11.10 -14.80 -5.14
N ALA A 40 -10.77 -15.86 -4.40
CA ALA A 40 -9.91 -16.94 -4.88
C ALA A 40 -10.59 -17.82 -5.94
N CYS A 41 -11.93 -17.95 -5.93
CA CYS A 41 -12.69 -18.73 -6.90
C CYS A 41 -12.54 -18.23 -8.35
N HIS A 42 -12.33 -16.94 -8.55
CA HIS A 42 -12.14 -16.37 -9.88
C HIS A 42 -10.73 -16.57 -10.46
N GLN A 43 -9.81 -17.13 -9.67
CA GLN A 43 -8.42 -17.34 -10.07
C GLN A 43 -8.13 -18.82 -10.29
N ASN A 44 -7.10 -19.11 -11.07
CA ASN A 44 -6.71 -20.49 -11.42
C ASN A 44 -5.24 -20.77 -11.12
N GLY A 45 -4.90 -22.06 -11.06
CA GLY A 45 -3.52 -22.53 -10.87
C GLY A 45 -2.90 -22.08 -9.55
N THR A 46 -1.63 -21.67 -9.59
CA THR A 46 -0.84 -21.35 -8.41
C THR A 46 -1.37 -20.15 -7.63
N TYR A 47 -1.98 -19.17 -8.31
CA TYR A 47 -2.59 -18.01 -7.66
C TYR A 47 -3.74 -18.41 -6.75
N ARG A 48 -4.65 -19.26 -7.24
CA ARG A 48 -5.74 -19.80 -6.42
C ARG A 48 -5.21 -20.56 -5.21
N LYS A 49 -4.19 -21.40 -5.41
CA LYS A 49 -3.56 -22.17 -4.33
C LYS A 49 -3.00 -21.25 -3.24
N PHE A 50 -2.19 -20.26 -3.61
CA PHE A 50 -1.58 -19.35 -2.64
C PHE A 50 -2.60 -18.47 -1.92
N MET A 51 -3.64 -17.98 -2.61
CA MET A 51 -4.69 -17.22 -1.93
C MET A 51 -5.46 -18.08 -0.92
N MET A 52 -5.82 -19.32 -1.28
CA MET A 52 -6.48 -20.24 -0.36
C MET A 52 -5.60 -20.64 0.83
N GLU A 53 -4.28 -20.75 0.63
CA GLU A 53 -3.31 -21.03 1.71
C GLU A 53 -3.08 -19.82 2.62
N SER A 54 -3.24 -18.60 2.11
CA SER A 54 -3.13 -17.36 2.91
C SER A 54 -4.34 -17.06 3.79
N LEU A 55 -5.41 -17.85 3.71
CA LEU A 55 -6.59 -17.66 4.54
C LEU A 55 -6.26 -17.86 6.01
N VAL A 56 -6.61 -16.87 6.84
CA VAL A 56 -6.47 -16.94 8.30
C VAL A 56 -7.46 -17.99 8.82
N ARG A 57 -6.97 -19.18 9.17
CA ARG A 57 -7.80 -20.29 9.67
C ARG A 57 -8.17 -20.17 11.15
N SER A 58 -7.33 -19.48 11.89
CA SER A 58 -7.52 -19.21 13.32
C SER A 58 -6.75 -17.95 13.69
N PRO A 59 -7.18 -17.23 14.73
CA PRO A 59 -6.34 -16.24 15.38
C PRO A 59 -4.99 -16.87 15.74
N SER A 60 -3.92 -16.08 15.73
CA SER A 60 -2.65 -16.58 16.25
C SER A 60 -2.77 -16.77 17.74
N ASP A 61 -2.34 -17.93 18.25
CA ASP A 61 -2.16 -18.17 19.68
C ASP A 61 -0.96 -17.38 20.24
N SER A 62 -0.11 -16.84 19.36
CA SER A 62 0.95 -15.92 19.75
C SER A 62 0.38 -14.53 19.99
N VAL A 63 0.85 -13.88 21.05
CA VAL A 63 0.63 -12.44 21.22
C VAL A 63 1.11 -11.67 19.98
N PRO A 64 0.42 -10.59 19.57
CA PRO A 64 0.91 -9.73 18.50
C PRO A 64 2.35 -9.32 18.75
N CYS A 65 3.17 -9.24 17.70
CA CYS A 65 4.50 -8.69 17.85
C CYS A 65 4.39 -7.24 18.35
N ASN A 66 5.25 -6.86 19.29
CA ASN A 66 5.37 -5.46 19.66
C ASN A 66 5.88 -4.71 18.43
N LEU A 67 5.11 -3.69 18.01
CA LEU A 67 5.61 -2.73 17.03
C LEU A 67 6.98 -2.23 17.53
N PRO A 68 8.00 -2.19 16.64
CA PRO A 68 9.23 -1.52 17.02
C PRO A 68 8.87 -0.10 17.49
N PRO A 69 9.56 0.42 18.52
CA PRO A 69 9.31 1.77 18.99
C PRO A 69 9.33 2.74 17.80
N ALA A 70 8.53 3.80 17.90
CA ALA A 70 8.56 4.86 16.90
C ALA A 70 10.01 5.27 16.66
N PHE A 71 10.38 5.42 15.38
CA PHE A 71 11.73 5.84 14.99
C PHE A 71 12.14 7.06 15.81
N ASP A 72 13.38 7.05 16.32
CA ASP A 72 13.90 8.25 16.97
C ASP A 72 13.91 9.41 15.96
N SER A 73 13.75 10.63 16.46
CA SER A 73 13.82 11.86 15.69
C SER A 73 15.06 11.92 14.77
N ASN A 74 16.20 11.38 15.22
CA ASN A 74 17.42 11.33 14.43
C ASN A 74 17.35 10.28 13.31
N GLU A 75 16.83 9.08 13.60
CA GLU A 75 16.65 8.03 12.60
C GLU A 75 15.69 8.45 11.48
N LEU A 76 14.61 9.14 11.85
CA LEU A 76 13.71 9.75 10.87
C LEU A 76 14.47 10.75 10.01
N ARG A 77 15.15 11.72 10.62
CA ARG A 77 15.91 12.73 9.87
C ARG A 77 16.90 12.11 8.91
N ASP A 78 17.67 11.11 9.35
CA ASP A 78 18.66 10.44 8.50
C ASP A 78 17.99 9.71 7.32
N PHE A 79 16.80 9.13 7.53
CA PHE A 79 16.00 8.55 6.47
C PHE A 79 15.51 9.61 5.45
N TRP A 80 14.98 10.74 5.93
CA TRP A 80 14.56 11.86 5.07
C TRP A 80 15.73 12.42 4.26
N ASP A 81 16.89 12.63 4.90
CA ASP A 81 18.11 13.09 4.24
C ASP A 81 18.60 12.12 3.16
N GLY A 82 18.50 10.82 3.42
CA GLY A 82 18.83 9.78 2.44
C GLY A 82 17.88 9.78 1.24
N ASN A 83 16.60 10.01 1.49
CA ASN A 83 15.58 10.13 0.44
C ASN A 83 15.84 11.37 -0.42
N ASP A 84 16.07 12.54 0.18
CA ASP A 84 16.37 13.80 -0.51
C ASP A 84 17.63 13.69 -1.38
N LYS A 85 18.69 13.06 -0.87
CA LYS A 85 19.92 12.81 -1.66
C LYS A 85 19.64 11.91 -2.86
N SER A 86 18.80 10.91 -2.70
CA SER A 86 18.45 9.97 -3.76
C SER A 86 17.62 10.65 -4.85
N ILE A 87 16.65 11.48 -4.46
CA ILE A 87 15.83 12.28 -5.38
C ILE A 87 16.71 13.21 -6.20
N LYS A 88 17.56 14.02 -5.54
CA LYS A 88 18.48 14.95 -6.23
C LYS A 88 19.40 14.26 -7.23
N ARG A 89 19.84 13.02 -6.92
CA ARG A 89 20.68 12.24 -7.83
C ARG A 89 19.93 11.84 -9.09
N VAL A 90 18.67 11.41 -8.94
CA VAL A 90 17.83 11.05 -10.10
C VAL A 90 17.53 12.29 -10.94
N GLU A 91 17.15 13.41 -10.31
CA GLU A 91 16.91 14.69 -11.01
C GLU A 91 18.14 15.13 -11.82
N ALA A 92 19.35 15.04 -11.25
CA ALA A 92 20.58 15.37 -11.97
C ALA A 92 20.82 14.46 -13.19
N TRP A 93 20.51 13.17 -13.09
CA TRP A 93 20.60 12.25 -14.23
C TRP A 93 19.53 12.55 -15.29
N GLU A 94 18.31 12.89 -14.88
CA GLU A 94 17.25 13.30 -15.80
C GLU A 94 17.62 14.59 -16.55
N ASP A 95 18.15 15.59 -15.84
CA ASP A 95 18.63 16.84 -16.44
C ASP A 95 19.76 16.60 -17.45
N GLU A 96 20.75 15.77 -17.10
CA GLU A 96 21.83 15.39 -18.01
C GLU A 96 21.31 14.64 -19.25
N TYR A 97 20.39 13.70 -19.04
CA TYR A 97 19.76 12.94 -20.10
C TYR A 97 19.00 13.86 -21.07
N TRP A 98 18.16 14.75 -20.57
CA TRP A 98 17.38 15.68 -21.41
C TRP A 98 18.24 16.76 -22.06
N ARG A 99 19.37 17.15 -21.46
CA ARG A 99 20.35 18.05 -22.09
C ARG A 99 21.00 17.41 -23.32
N THR A 100 21.31 16.12 -23.24
CA THR A 100 21.95 15.36 -24.33
C THR A 100 20.95 14.84 -25.36
N HIS A 101 19.69 14.68 -24.97
CA HIS A 101 18.60 14.21 -25.82
C HIS A 101 17.45 15.21 -25.78
N PRO A 102 17.57 16.36 -26.48
CA PRO A 102 16.50 17.35 -26.55
C PRO A 102 15.22 16.69 -27.03
N LYS A 103 14.11 16.92 -26.32
CA LYS A 103 12.80 16.38 -26.72
C LYS A 103 12.51 16.81 -28.16
N PRO A 104 12.11 15.89 -29.06
CA PRO A 104 11.68 16.29 -30.38
C PRO A 104 10.52 17.28 -30.24
N ASN A 105 10.61 18.41 -30.92
CA ASN A 105 9.53 19.38 -31.01
C ASN A 105 8.29 18.66 -31.57
N LEU A 106 7.33 18.29 -30.71
CA LEU A 106 5.96 18.09 -31.17
C LEU A 106 5.41 19.48 -31.47
N GLY A 107 5.70 19.94 -32.69
CA GLY A 107 5.18 21.17 -33.26
C GLY A 107 3.67 21.18 -33.27
N SER A 108 3.12 22.33 -32.90
CA SER A 108 1.72 22.73 -33.04
C SER A 108 1.33 22.92 -34.49
#